data_AF-A0A6G1LHV2-F1
#
_entry.id   AF-A0A6G1LHV2-F1
#
_cell.length_a   1.000
_cell.length_b   1.000
_cell.length_c   1.000
_cell.angle_alpha   90.00
_cell.angle_beta   90.00
_cell.angle_gamma   90.00
#
_symmetry.space_group_name_H-M   'P 1'
#
loop_
_entity.id
_entity.type
_entity.pdbx_description
1 polymer ?
#
loop_
_entity_poly.entity_id
_entity_poly.type
_entity_poly.pdbx_seq_one_letter_code
_entity_poly.pdbx_strand_id
1 'polypeptide(L)'
;MTDLSARPPSAVDIDFAAVVQRLHDIRTNFKDIEESQLIFELINGQQTAIGVVQSISQHVPSFDHLEKLQSMIINLAIEVPFTQPSLVSLLEAFYSCSNKEIHNGIWGTFGMNEGDLHSSLMHDETSAEAYLNINGFEARLWQAMGEEVEDFVYGSLIGNLARSIDREEPDDHFHHTPDVGIAAACLWMIHGGERAWRLSTGDYHDEEAKDWRGDLWRGRRGYSVERWRLWKRRFEDAVEGRVGRVGRETKRLAGAAVANMEAVEGRVEGVGRETKRLAGAAVANMEAVEILGP
;
A
#
# COMPACT_ATOMS: atom_id res chain seq x y z
N MET A 1 41.21 -8.63 0.90
CA MET A 1 40.42 -9.68 0.24
C MET A 1 39.15 -9.85 1.03
N THR A 2 38.13 -9.09 0.67
CA THR A 2 36.82 -9.08 1.32
C THR A 2 35.96 -10.06 0.55
N ASP A 3 35.53 -11.12 1.22
CA ASP A 3 34.66 -12.14 0.65
C ASP A 3 33.29 -11.51 0.34
N LEU A 4 32.97 -11.39 -0.95
CA LEU A 4 31.73 -10.83 -1.48
C LEU A 4 30.67 -11.92 -1.75
N SER A 5 30.83 -13.12 -1.21
CA SER A 5 29.85 -14.22 -1.41
C SER A 5 28.63 -14.15 -0.47
N ALA A 6 28.29 -12.98 0.08
CA ALA A 6 27.05 -12.81 0.82
C ALA A 6 25.87 -13.08 -0.13
N ARG A 7 25.29 -14.28 -0.01
CA ARG A 7 24.01 -14.62 -0.64
C ARG A 7 23.03 -13.48 -0.38
N PRO A 8 22.24 -13.03 -1.38
CA PRO A 8 21.13 -12.14 -1.10
C PRO A 8 20.27 -12.79 0.00
N PRO A 9 19.77 -12.01 0.98
CA PRO A 9 18.89 -12.55 2.02
C PRO A 9 17.78 -13.32 1.32
N SER A 10 17.71 -14.62 1.63
CA SER A 10 16.68 -15.50 1.12
C SER A 10 15.32 -14.86 1.37
N ALA A 11 14.41 -15.00 0.41
CA ALA A 11 13.01 -14.67 0.59
C ALA A 11 12.59 -15.04 2.00
N VAL A 12 11.92 -14.10 2.71
CA VAL A 12 11.27 -14.38 3.99
C VAL A 12 10.63 -15.76 3.84
N ASP A 13 11.02 -16.74 4.66
CA ASP A 13 10.43 -18.07 4.63
C ASP A 13 8.98 -17.89 5.05
N ILE A 14 8.12 -17.66 4.05
CA ILE A 14 6.68 -17.58 4.24
C ILE A 14 6.28 -18.98 4.71
N ASP A 15 5.81 -19.08 5.95
CA ASP A 15 5.19 -20.31 6.43
C ASP A 15 3.86 -20.50 5.70
N PHE A 16 3.95 -21.15 4.54
CA PHE A 16 2.80 -21.44 3.69
C PHE A 16 1.74 -22.25 4.44
N ALA A 17 2.11 -23.06 5.44
CA ALA A 17 1.14 -23.81 6.22
C ALA A 17 0.35 -22.89 7.16
N ALA A 18 1.03 -21.96 7.85
CA ALA A 18 0.38 -20.95 8.68
C ALA A 18 -0.55 -20.04 7.85
N VAL A 19 -0.10 -19.64 6.67
CA VAL A 19 -0.90 -18.89 5.69
C VAL A 19 -2.16 -19.65 5.28
N VAL A 20 -2.02 -20.92 4.88
CA VAL A 20 -3.16 -21.74 4.44
C VAL A 20 -4.15 -21.92 5.59
N GLN A 21 -3.66 -22.16 6.81
CA GLN A 21 -4.49 -22.24 7.99
C GLN A 21 -5.25 -20.92 8.24
N ARG A 22 -4.58 -19.77 8.10
CA ARG A 22 -5.22 -18.47 8.30
C ARG A 22 -6.31 -18.20 7.28
N LEU A 23 -6.05 -18.49 6.00
CA LEU A 23 -7.06 -18.41 4.94
C LEU A 23 -8.26 -19.31 5.24
N HIS A 24 -8.03 -20.51 5.76
CA HIS A 24 -9.08 -21.44 6.17
C HIS A 24 -9.92 -20.90 7.33
N ASP A 25 -9.29 -20.28 8.33
CA ASP A 25 -9.97 -19.69 9.49
C ASP A 25 -10.85 -18.50 9.06
N ILE A 26 -10.32 -17.60 8.22
CA ILE A 26 -11.08 -16.49 7.64
C ILE A 26 -12.27 -17.02 6.83
N ARG A 27 -12.04 -18.02 5.96
CA ARG A 27 -13.11 -18.65 5.18
C ARG A 27 -14.22 -19.19 6.07
N THR A 28 -13.86 -19.79 7.19
CA THR A 28 -14.83 -20.36 8.14
C THR A 28 -15.68 -19.28 8.80
N ASN A 29 -15.09 -18.12 9.10
CA ASN A 29 -15.78 -16.96 9.68
C ASN A 29 -16.79 -16.32 8.72
N PHE A 30 -16.59 -16.48 7.41
CA PHE A 30 -17.41 -15.87 6.36
C PHE A 30 -18.13 -16.89 5.48
N LYS A 31 -18.32 -18.12 5.96
CA LYS A 31 -18.96 -19.21 5.20
C LYS A 31 -20.41 -18.94 4.80
N ASP A 32 -21.05 -17.94 5.40
CA ASP A 32 -22.41 -17.48 5.09
C ASP A 32 -22.44 -16.48 3.92
N ILE A 33 -21.28 -16.13 3.36
CA ILE A 33 -21.14 -15.28 2.18
C ILE A 33 -20.81 -16.20 1.00
N GLU A 34 -21.76 -16.38 0.09
CA GLU A 34 -21.59 -17.25 -1.09
C GLU A 34 -20.38 -16.80 -1.94
N GLU A 35 -20.13 -15.49 -1.96
CA GLU A 35 -19.10 -14.76 -2.69
C GLU A 35 -17.71 -14.90 -2.06
N SER A 36 -17.62 -15.42 -0.82
CA SER A 36 -16.33 -15.70 -0.17
C SER A 36 -15.47 -16.64 -1.02
N GLN A 37 -16.10 -17.66 -1.63
CA GLN A 37 -15.44 -18.63 -2.49
C GLN A 37 -14.82 -17.96 -3.72
N LEU A 38 -15.48 -16.96 -4.31
CA LEU A 38 -14.97 -16.22 -5.47
C LEU A 38 -13.71 -15.42 -5.12
N ILE A 39 -13.65 -14.83 -3.92
CA ILE A 39 -12.44 -14.14 -3.45
C ILE A 39 -11.29 -15.12 -3.24
N PHE A 40 -11.55 -16.30 -2.68
CA PHE A 40 -10.50 -17.33 -2.55
C PHE A 40 -10.03 -17.85 -3.90
N GLU A 41 -10.93 -18.02 -4.86
CA GLU A 41 -10.56 -18.38 -6.24
C GLU A 41 -9.70 -17.29 -6.88
N LEU A 42 -10.01 -16.01 -6.65
CA LEU A 42 -9.17 -14.89 -7.08
C LEU A 42 -7.78 -14.95 -6.45
N ILE A 43 -7.70 -15.17 -5.13
CA ILE A 43 -6.41 -15.27 -4.41
C ILE A 43 -5.57 -16.43 -4.95
N ASN A 44 -6.21 -17.54 -5.32
CA ASN A 44 -5.54 -18.72 -5.89
C ASN A 44 -5.27 -18.60 -7.40
N GLY A 45 -5.60 -17.47 -8.04
CA GLY A 45 -5.43 -17.27 -9.48
C GLY A 45 -6.39 -18.09 -10.35
N GLN A 46 -7.44 -18.65 -9.76
CA GLN A 46 -8.50 -19.41 -10.45
C GLN A 46 -9.59 -18.49 -11.01
N GLN A 47 -9.67 -17.26 -10.49
CA GLN A 47 -10.56 -16.21 -10.97
C GLN A 47 -9.79 -14.91 -11.23
N THR A 48 -10.37 -14.07 -12.09
CA THR A 48 -9.90 -12.69 -12.28
C THR A 48 -10.74 -11.73 -11.44
N ALA A 49 -10.18 -10.57 -11.07
CA ALA A 49 -10.92 -9.55 -10.33
C ALA A 49 -12.22 -9.15 -11.05
N ILE A 50 -12.16 -8.95 -12.37
CA ILE A 50 -13.32 -8.65 -13.20
C ILE A 50 -14.34 -9.80 -13.17
N GLY A 51 -13.88 -11.05 -13.24
CA GLY A 51 -14.74 -12.24 -13.16
C GLY A 51 -15.47 -12.34 -11.81
N VAL A 52 -14.80 -12.03 -10.71
CA VAL A 52 -15.42 -11.94 -9.39
C VAL A 52 -16.50 -10.85 -9.37
N VAL A 53 -16.18 -9.62 -9.77
CA VAL A 53 -17.16 -8.51 -9.78
C VAL A 53 -18.35 -8.81 -10.68
N GLN A 54 -18.14 -9.41 -11.86
CA GLN A 54 -19.22 -9.83 -12.75
C GLN A 54 -20.13 -10.87 -12.11
N SER A 55 -19.55 -11.85 -11.41
CA SER A 55 -20.30 -12.91 -10.73
C SER A 55 -21.14 -12.35 -9.58
N ILE A 56 -20.56 -11.43 -8.79
CA ILE A 56 -21.26 -10.72 -7.73
C ILE A 56 -22.40 -9.86 -8.32
N SER A 57 -22.15 -9.18 -9.44
CA SER A 57 -23.12 -8.29 -10.08
C SER A 57 -24.31 -9.00 -10.72
N GLN A 58 -24.26 -10.33 -10.91
CA GLN A 58 -25.41 -11.11 -11.39
C GLN A 58 -26.56 -11.14 -10.38
N HIS A 59 -26.23 -10.94 -9.11
CA HIS A 59 -27.17 -10.74 -8.03
C HIS A 59 -27.06 -9.27 -7.61
N VAL A 60 -28.16 -8.63 -7.21
CA VAL A 60 -28.07 -7.31 -6.57
C VAL A 60 -27.82 -7.60 -5.09
N PRO A 61 -26.57 -7.49 -4.58
CA PRO A 61 -26.30 -7.80 -3.19
C PRO A 61 -26.99 -6.77 -2.30
N SER A 62 -27.46 -7.21 -1.13
CA SER A 62 -27.95 -6.27 -0.11
C SER A 62 -26.78 -5.42 0.42
N PHE A 63 -27.11 -4.28 1.01
CA PHE A 63 -26.10 -3.44 1.67
C PHE A 63 -25.32 -4.21 2.74
N ASP A 64 -26.02 -4.95 3.63
CA ASP A 64 -25.40 -5.80 4.64
C ASP A 64 -24.42 -6.83 4.04
N HIS A 65 -24.72 -7.31 2.84
CA HIS A 65 -23.85 -8.25 2.13
C HIS A 65 -22.56 -7.56 1.68
N LEU A 66 -22.66 -6.36 1.10
CA LEU A 66 -21.51 -5.57 0.66
C LEU A 66 -20.62 -5.16 1.85
N GLU A 67 -21.21 -4.82 3.00
CA GLU A 67 -20.48 -4.51 4.23
C GLU A 67 -19.69 -5.72 4.77
N LYS A 68 -20.30 -6.91 4.77
CA LYS A 68 -19.62 -8.15 5.13
C LYS A 68 -18.48 -8.49 4.15
N LEU A 69 -18.70 -8.29 2.86
CA LEU A 69 -17.71 -8.50 1.80
C LEU A 69 -16.51 -7.57 1.98
N GLN A 70 -16.76 -6.29 2.25
CA GLN A 70 -15.74 -5.30 2.56
C GLN A 70 -14.94 -5.71 3.81
N SER A 71 -15.63 -6.13 4.88
CA SER A 71 -14.98 -6.58 6.12
C SER A 71 -14.05 -7.77 5.88
N MET A 72 -14.44 -8.69 5.00
CA MET A 72 -13.59 -9.80 4.58
C MET A 72 -12.33 -9.32 3.85
N ILE A 73 -12.47 -8.39 2.90
CA ILE A 73 -11.33 -7.82 2.15
C ILE A 73 -10.34 -7.17 3.11
N ILE A 74 -10.83 -6.36 4.06
CA ILE A 74 -10.01 -5.70 5.07
C ILE A 74 -9.31 -6.73 5.95
N ASN A 75 -10.01 -7.75 6.45
CA ASN A 75 -9.41 -8.80 7.28
C ASN A 75 -8.33 -9.59 6.51
N LEU A 76 -8.57 -9.90 5.23
CA LEU A 76 -7.57 -10.55 4.38
C LEU A 76 -6.33 -9.65 4.18
N ALA A 77 -6.54 -8.35 3.97
CA ALA A 77 -5.45 -7.39 3.82
C ALA A 77 -4.60 -7.26 5.09
N ILE A 78 -5.23 -7.29 6.27
CA ILE A 78 -4.60 -7.23 7.59
C ILE A 78 -3.84 -8.51 7.91
N GLU A 79 -4.43 -9.68 7.65
CA GLU A 79 -3.93 -10.95 8.15
C GLU A 79 -3.02 -11.68 7.15
N VAL A 80 -3.14 -11.35 5.86
CA VAL A 80 -2.54 -12.14 4.79
C VAL A 80 -1.91 -11.23 3.72
N PRO A 81 -0.75 -10.59 4.00
CA PRO A 81 -0.22 -9.49 3.18
C PRO A 81 0.13 -9.87 1.72
N PHE A 82 0.42 -11.14 1.42
CA PHE A 82 0.68 -11.55 0.03
C PHE A 82 -0.59 -11.52 -0.84
N THR A 83 -1.79 -11.48 -0.25
CA THR A 83 -3.06 -11.38 -0.99
C THR A 83 -3.34 -9.97 -1.49
N GLN A 84 -2.66 -8.96 -0.93
CA GLN A 84 -2.91 -7.55 -1.18
C GLN A 84 -2.94 -7.15 -2.66
N PRO A 85 -2.04 -7.63 -3.56
CA PRO A 85 -2.13 -7.29 -4.97
C PRO A 85 -3.45 -7.72 -5.61
N SER A 86 -3.91 -8.94 -5.33
CA SER A 86 -5.20 -9.45 -5.84
C SER A 86 -6.38 -8.68 -5.26
N LEU A 87 -6.31 -8.30 -3.98
CA LEU A 87 -7.35 -7.50 -3.32
C LEU A 87 -7.41 -6.07 -3.89
N VAL A 88 -6.26 -5.46 -4.20
CA VAL A 88 -6.20 -4.15 -4.87
C VAL A 88 -6.86 -4.24 -6.25
N SER A 89 -6.51 -5.25 -7.06
CA SER A 89 -7.15 -5.45 -8.36
C SER A 89 -8.66 -5.69 -8.25
N LEU A 90 -9.12 -6.36 -7.19
CA LEU A 90 -10.54 -6.52 -6.91
C LEU A 90 -11.22 -5.18 -6.61
N LEU A 91 -10.62 -4.34 -5.77
CA LEU A 91 -11.16 -3.02 -5.46
C LEU A 91 -11.15 -2.08 -6.67
N GLU A 92 -10.12 -2.12 -7.51
CA GLU A 92 -10.09 -1.41 -8.80
C GLU A 92 -11.26 -1.83 -9.69
N ALA A 93 -11.54 -3.14 -9.76
CA ALA A 93 -12.66 -3.67 -10.52
C ALA A 93 -14.02 -3.26 -9.93
N PHE A 94 -14.17 -3.23 -8.60
CA PHE A 94 -15.38 -2.72 -7.95
C PHE A 94 -15.59 -1.23 -8.20
N TYR A 95 -14.53 -0.43 -8.13
CA TYR A 95 -14.60 1.01 -8.39
C TYR A 95 -15.02 1.31 -9.84
N SER A 96 -14.45 0.55 -10.78
CA SER A 96 -14.76 0.65 -12.21
C SER A 96 -16.12 0.06 -12.59
N CYS A 97 -16.83 -0.57 -11.65
CA CYS A 97 -18.13 -1.19 -11.90
C CYS A 97 -19.19 -0.12 -12.17
N SER A 98 -19.97 -0.30 -13.25
CA SER A 98 -21.08 0.60 -13.58
C SER A 98 -22.28 0.48 -12.62
N ASN A 99 -22.31 -0.57 -11.78
CA ASN A 99 -23.36 -0.75 -10.79
C ASN A 99 -23.10 0.17 -9.58
N LYS A 100 -23.89 1.25 -9.49
CA LYS A 100 -23.78 2.25 -8.42
C LYS A 100 -24.06 1.70 -7.02
N GLU A 101 -24.90 0.68 -6.89
CA GLU A 101 -25.20 0.09 -5.58
C GLU A 101 -24.00 -0.68 -5.05
N ILE A 102 -23.34 -1.46 -5.91
CA ILE A 102 -22.09 -2.15 -5.58
C ILE A 102 -20.98 -1.13 -5.28
N HIS A 103 -20.81 -0.13 -6.14
CA HIS A 103 -19.82 0.93 -5.91
C HIS A 103 -20.07 1.58 -4.54
N ASN A 104 -21.27 2.09 -4.30
CA ASN A 104 -21.58 2.83 -3.07
C ASN A 104 -21.54 1.92 -1.83
N GLY A 105 -21.92 0.64 -1.94
CA GLY A 105 -21.87 -0.26 -0.80
C GLY A 105 -20.44 -0.72 -0.44
N ILE A 106 -19.53 -0.80 -1.41
CA ILE A 106 -18.10 -1.07 -1.13
C ILE A 106 -17.38 0.19 -0.65
N TRP A 107 -17.56 1.31 -1.33
CA TRP A 107 -16.78 2.53 -1.10
C TRP A 107 -17.41 3.48 -0.08
N GLY A 108 -18.74 3.47 0.07
CA GLY A 108 -19.45 4.34 1.01
C GLY A 108 -19.14 4.06 2.49
N THR A 109 -18.66 2.86 2.80
CA THR A 109 -18.30 2.40 4.14
C THR A 109 -16.80 2.17 4.33
N PHE A 110 -15.99 2.32 3.27
CA PHE A 110 -14.54 2.13 3.31
C PHE A 110 -13.86 3.09 4.29
N GLY A 111 -14.07 4.40 4.12
CA GLY A 111 -13.38 5.41 4.96
C GLY A 111 -13.96 5.65 6.36
N MET A 112 -15.22 5.28 6.64
CA MET A 112 -15.84 5.58 7.95
C MET A 112 -15.42 4.62 9.08
N ASN A 113 -15.12 3.36 8.75
CA ASN A 113 -14.72 2.35 9.74
C ASN A 113 -13.19 2.27 9.91
N GLU A 114 -12.42 2.81 8.95
CA GLU A 114 -10.97 2.67 8.94
C GLU A 114 -10.26 3.58 9.95
N GLY A 115 -10.84 4.72 10.31
CA GLY A 115 -10.24 5.58 11.33
C GLY A 115 -10.20 4.97 12.70
N ASP A 116 -11.28 4.27 13.06
CA ASP A 116 -11.37 3.49 14.28
C ASP A 116 -10.48 2.24 14.18
N LEU A 117 -10.36 1.63 12.99
CA LEU A 117 -9.46 0.51 12.77
C LEU A 117 -7.99 0.89 12.98
N HIS A 118 -7.49 1.93 12.30
CA HIS A 118 -6.11 2.39 12.52
C HIS A 118 -5.89 2.82 13.96
N SER A 119 -6.83 3.54 14.56
CA SER A 119 -6.74 3.90 15.98
C SER A 119 -6.63 2.67 16.88
N SER A 120 -7.49 1.67 16.70
CA SER A 120 -7.48 0.44 17.49
C SER A 120 -6.21 -0.38 17.29
N LEU A 121 -5.77 -0.57 16.04
CA LEU A 121 -4.51 -1.23 15.71
C LEU A 121 -3.30 -0.43 16.23
N MET A 122 -3.40 0.92 16.28
CA MET A 122 -2.36 1.80 16.81
C MET A 122 -2.18 1.68 18.33
N HIS A 123 -3.22 1.27 19.04
CA HIS A 123 -3.23 1.20 20.50
C HIS A 123 -2.94 -0.20 21.06
N ASP A 124 -2.80 -1.21 20.20
CA ASP A 124 -2.51 -2.58 20.58
C ASP A 124 -1.12 -3.01 20.08
N GLU A 125 -0.15 -3.13 20.99
CA GLU A 125 1.21 -3.58 20.66
C GLU A 125 1.24 -4.97 20.01
N THR A 126 0.24 -5.82 20.28
CA THR A 126 0.12 -7.15 19.65
C THR A 126 -0.38 -7.07 18.20
N SER A 127 -0.87 -5.91 17.79
CA SER A 127 -1.38 -5.60 16.45
C SER A 127 -0.37 -4.87 15.55
N ALA A 128 0.91 -4.82 15.92
CA ALA A 128 1.94 -4.16 15.10
C ALA A 128 2.01 -4.72 13.67
N GLU A 129 1.96 -6.04 13.49
CA GLU A 129 1.96 -6.66 12.16
C GLU A 129 0.69 -6.30 11.36
N ALA A 130 -0.48 -6.38 11.99
CA ALA A 130 -1.75 -5.99 11.41
C ALA A 130 -1.75 -4.52 10.95
N TYR A 131 -1.18 -3.63 11.77
CA TYR A 131 -1.02 -2.22 11.46
C TYR A 131 -0.09 -1.98 10.25
N LEU A 132 1.02 -2.72 10.16
CA LEU A 132 1.91 -2.66 9.00
C LEU A 132 1.22 -3.18 7.74
N ASN A 133 0.50 -4.30 7.86
CA ASN A 133 -0.19 -4.92 6.73
C ASN A 133 -1.25 -3.99 6.14
N ILE A 134 -2.10 -3.36 6.97
CA ILE A 134 -3.11 -2.41 6.47
C ILE A 134 -2.47 -1.18 5.80
N ASN A 135 -1.41 -0.60 6.38
CA ASN A 135 -0.68 0.51 5.75
C ASN A 135 -0.05 0.11 4.41
N GLY A 136 0.50 -1.11 4.32
CA GLY A 136 1.04 -1.64 3.07
C GLY A 136 -0.03 -1.84 2.00
N PHE A 137 -1.21 -2.33 2.39
CA PHE A 137 -2.36 -2.51 1.51
C PHE A 137 -2.89 -1.17 0.98
N GLU A 138 -3.14 -0.21 1.88
CA GLU A 138 -3.60 1.14 1.55
C GLU A 138 -2.64 1.89 0.64
N ALA A 139 -1.33 1.77 0.88
CA ALA A 139 -0.32 2.36 0.02
C ALA A 139 -0.38 1.82 -1.41
N ARG A 140 -0.65 0.52 -1.57
CA ARG A 140 -0.85 -0.11 -2.90
C ARG A 140 -2.14 0.35 -3.55
N LEU A 141 -3.23 0.42 -2.77
CA LEU A 141 -4.53 0.89 -3.26
C LEU A 141 -4.44 2.34 -3.75
N TRP A 142 -3.78 3.20 -2.98
CA TRP A 142 -3.49 4.58 -3.38
C TRP A 142 -2.55 4.65 -4.58
N GLN A 143 -1.57 3.75 -4.69
CA GLN A 143 -0.71 3.63 -5.89
C GLN A 143 -1.48 3.15 -7.14
N ALA A 144 -2.53 2.36 -6.98
CA ALA A 144 -3.37 1.96 -8.10
C ALA A 144 -4.30 3.10 -8.52
N MET A 145 -5.11 3.59 -7.58
CA MET A 145 -6.31 4.39 -7.88
C MET A 145 -6.12 5.90 -7.67
N GLY A 146 -5.13 6.32 -6.87
CA GLY A 146 -4.81 7.73 -6.68
C GLY A 146 -5.87 8.53 -5.92
N GLU A 147 -6.21 9.71 -6.46
CA GLU A 147 -7.05 10.71 -5.79
C GLU A 147 -8.48 10.23 -5.54
N GLU A 148 -8.95 9.33 -6.39
CA GLU A 148 -10.27 8.70 -6.34
C GLU A 148 -10.54 7.97 -5.03
N VAL A 149 -9.47 7.50 -4.37
CA VAL A 149 -9.53 6.78 -3.10
C VAL A 149 -8.86 7.51 -1.95
N GLU A 150 -8.35 8.71 -2.19
CA GLU A 150 -7.58 9.44 -1.18
C GLU A 150 -8.44 9.86 0.01
N ASP A 151 -9.74 10.10 -0.20
CA ASP A 151 -10.70 10.39 0.86
C ASP A 151 -11.19 9.12 1.58
N PHE A 152 -10.96 7.93 0.99
CA PHE A 152 -11.36 6.63 1.57
C PHE A 152 -10.24 5.96 2.36
N VAL A 153 -8.97 6.20 2.01
CA VAL A 153 -7.84 5.63 2.72
C VAL A 153 -7.57 6.45 3.98
N TYR A 154 -7.68 5.83 5.17
CA TYR A 154 -7.49 6.53 6.43
C TYR A 154 -6.03 6.93 6.66
N GLY A 155 -5.75 8.19 6.37
CA GLY A 155 -4.45 8.80 6.59
C GLY A 155 -3.73 8.98 5.28
N SER A 156 -3.60 10.24 4.86
CA SER A 156 -2.68 10.55 3.78
C SER A 156 -1.29 10.05 4.18
N LEU A 157 -0.57 9.48 3.22
CA LEU A 157 0.87 9.25 3.27
C LEU A 157 1.60 10.35 4.06
N ILE A 158 1.22 11.61 3.82
CA ILE A 158 1.71 12.80 4.52
C ILE A 158 1.41 12.80 6.02
N GLY A 159 0.20 12.43 6.45
CA GLY A 159 -0.13 12.29 7.87
C GLY A 159 0.73 11.23 8.56
N ASN A 160 0.93 10.08 7.92
CA ASN A 160 1.77 9.01 8.45
C ASN A 160 3.25 9.41 8.50
N LEU A 161 3.81 9.96 7.42
CA LEU A 161 5.19 10.46 7.40
C LEU A 161 5.39 11.61 8.40
N ALA A 162 4.42 12.52 8.50
CA ALA A 162 4.51 13.65 9.44
C ALA A 162 4.52 13.21 10.90
N ARG A 163 3.81 12.13 11.24
CA ARG A 163 3.79 11.56 12.59
C ARG A 163 5.02 10.72 12.89
N SER A 164 5.56 10.02 11.88
CA SER A 164 6.60 9.02 12.07
C SER A 164 8.03 9.55 11.90
N ILE A 165 8.26 10.52 11.00
CA ILE A 165 9.63 10.94 10.62
C ILE A 165 9.84 12.46 10.49
N ASP A 166 8.78 13.28 10.38
CA ASP A 166 8.96 14.74 10.28
C ASP A 166 9.30 15.41 11.62
N ARG A 167 8.85 14.86 12.76
CA ARG A 167 9.10 15.45 14.08
C ARG A 167 10.52 15.13 14.58
N GLU A 168 11.14 16.10 15.25
CA GLU A 168 12.45 15.90 15.91
C GLU A 168 12.35 14.92 17.09
N GLU A 169 11.17 14.83 17.71
CA GLU A 169 10.82 13.82 18.71
C GLU A 169 9.47 13.19 18.33
N PRO A 170 9.37 11.84 18.24
CA PRO A 170 8.09 11.18 18.06
C PRO A 170 7.16 11.55 19.24
N ASP A 171 5.92 11.90 18.93
CA ASP A 171 4.94 12.30 19.93
C ASP A 171 4.66 11.12 20.89
N ASP A 172 4.91 11.32 22.19
CA ASP A 172 4.68 10.32 23.25
C ASP A 172 3.18 9.96 23.42
N HIS A 173 2.30 10.61 22.66
CA HIS A 173 0.87 10.31 22.60
C HIS A 173 0.50 9.08 21.78
N PHE A 174 1.45 8.44 21.08
CA PHE A 174 1.23 7.18 20.38
C PHE A 174 1.86 6.02 21.16
N HIS A 175 1.04 5.01 21.48
CA HIS A 175 1.48 3.81 22.21
C HIS A 175 2.30 2.85 21.36
N HIS A 176 2.31 3.01 20.03
CA HIS A 176 3.28 2.30 19.19
C HIS A 176 4.66 2.89 19.34
N THR A 177 5.65 2.01 19.43
CA THR A 177 7.05 2.41 19.39
C THR A 177 7.32 3.23 18.12
N PRO A 178 8.23 4.21 18.17
CA PRO A 178 8.71 4.91 16.98
C PRO A 178 9.08 3.97 15.83
N ASP A 179 9.49 2.74 16.15
CA ASP A 179 9.81 1.66 15.22
C ASP A 179 8.64 1.31 14.27
N VAL A 180 7.45 1.05 14.80
CA VAL A 180 6.28 0.64 14.00
C VAL A 180 5.80 1.78 13.11
N GLY A 181 5.81 3.01 13.62
CA GLY A 181 5.49 4.20 12.83
C GLY A 181 6.44 4.37 11.64
N ILE A 182 7.76 4.26 11.89
CA ILE A 182 8.77 4.33 10.82
C ILE A 182 8.57 3.20 9.81
N ALA A 183 8.30 1.97 10.26
CA ALA A 183 8.05 0.84 9.36
C ALA A 183 6.80 1.07 8.48
N ALA A 184 5.70 1.58 9.03
CA ALA A 184 4.51 1.93 8.26
C ALA A 184 4.81 3.00 7.20
N ALA A 185 5.53 4.07 7.59
CA ALA A 185 6.00 5.10 6.67
C ALA A 185 6.89 4.56 5.53
N CYS A 186 7.72 3.55 5.83
CA CYS A 186 8.53 2.88 4.80
C CYS A 186 7.65 2.15 3.79
N LEU A 187 6.64 1.39 4.22
CA LEU A 187 5.74 0.64 3.32
C LEU A 187 5.02 1.57 2.34
N TRP A 188 4.58 2.71 2.84
CA TRP A 188 4.01 3.80 2.07
C TRP A 188 4.94 4.32 0.97
N MET A 189 6.24 4.47 1.24
CA MET A 189 7.23 4.84 0.22
C MET A 189 7.60 3.71 -0.72
N ILE A 190 7.62 2.47 -0.24
CA ILE A 190 7.90 1.29 -1.08
C ILE A 190 6.77 1.07 -2.08
N HIS A 191 5.51 1.21 -1.65
CA HIS A 191 4.35 0.90 -2.50
C HIS A 191 3.74 2.12 -3.19
N GLY A 192 3.75 3.29 -2.55
CA GLY A 192 3.19 4.55 -3.08
C GLY A 192 4.22 5.59 -3.53
N GLY A 193 5.52 5.29 -3.43
CA GLY A 193 6.59 6.28 -3.68
C GLY A 193 6.55 6.92 -5.07
N GLU A 194 6.14 6.19 -6.10
CA GLU A 194 6.04 6.75 -7.45
C GLU A 194 4.99 7.86 -7.54
N ARG A 195 3.78 7.62 -7.03
CA ARG A 195 2.74 8.66 -7.00
C ARG A 195 3.15 9.82 -6.10
N ALA A 196 3.74 9.54 -4.94
CA ALA A 196 4.23 10.58 -4.02
C ALA A 196 5.28 11.48 -4.69
N TRP A 197 6.19 10.93 -5.48
CA TRP A 197 7.18 11.71 -6.23
C TRP A 197 6.54 12.55 -7.33
N ARG A 198 5.57 12.00 -8.09
CA ARG A 198 4.82 12.78 -9.09
C ARG A 198 4.09 13.96 -8.46
N LEU A 199 3.50 13.78 -7.28
CA LEU A 199 2.85 14.88 -6.55
C LEU A 199 3.86 15.90 -6.02
N SER A 200 5.06 15.44 -5.61
CA SER A 200 6.13 16.29 -5.10
C SER A 200 6.81 17.13 -6.18
N THR A 201 6.78 16.68 -7.43
CA THR A 201 7.42 17.32 -8.60
C THR A 201 6.43 17.99 -9.55
N GLY A 202 5.12 17.81 -9.34
CA GLY A 202 4.10 18.42 -10.18
C GLY A 202 3.96 19.92 -9.93
N ASP A 203 3.53 20.66 -10.96
CA ASP A 203 3.27 22.11 -10.92
C ASP A 203 1.95 22.43 -10.19
N TYR A 204 1.80 21.94 -8.95
CA TYR A 204 0.63 22.20 -8.12
C TYR A 204 0.94 23.27 -7.08
N HIS A 205 0.34 24.44 -7.26
CA HIS A 205 0.38 25.53 -6.30
C HIS A 205 -0.87 25.47 -5.43
N ASP A 206 -0.79 24.71 -4.34
CA ASP A 206 -1.77 24.76 -3.26
C ASP A 206 -1.18 25.57 -2.10
N GLU A 207 -1.52 26.86 -2.08
CA GLU A 207 -1.01 27.82 -1.08
C GLU A 207 -1.77 27.71 0.26
N GLU A 208 -2.93 27.04 0.30
CA GLU A 208 -3.77 26.96 1.51
C GLU A 208 -3.16 26.07 2.62
N ALA A 209 -2.28 25.12 2.26
CA ALA A 209 -1.67 24.20 3.22
C ALA A 209 -0.55 24.82 4.08
N LYS A 210 0.00 25.99 3.69
CA LYS A 210 1.16 26.62 4.36
C LYS A 210 0.84 27.11 5.78
N ASP A 211 -0.35 27.67 5.98
CA ASP A 211 -0.62 28.53 7.14
C ASP A 211 -0.63 27.79 8.50
N TRP A 212 -0.74 26.45 8.50
CA TRP A 212 -0.98 25.68 9.73
C TRP A 212 0.16 24.74 10.11
N ARG A 213 1.11 24.46 9.21
CA ARG A 213 2.09 23.38 9.42
C ARG A 213 3.54 23.73 9.06
N GLY A 214 3.82 24.94 8.60
CA GLY A 214 5.17 25.50 8.43
C GLY A 214 5.75 25.36 7.02
N ASP A 215 6.98 25.85 6.83
CA ASP A 215 7.58 26.11 5.52
C ASP A 215 7.80 24.89 4.62
N LEU A 216 7.78 23.67 5.16
CA LEU A 216 7.92 22.42 4.39
C LEU A 216 6.56 21.89 3.88
N TRP A 217 5.45 22.47 4.35
CA TRP A 217 4.10 22.18 3.87
C TRP A 217 3.72 23.09 2.71
N ARG A 218 4.46 22.93 1.61
CA ARG A 218 4.19 23.58 0.33
C ARG A 218 3.82 22.51 -0.70
N GLY A 219 3.22 22.95 -1.80
CA GLY A 219 2.77 22.06 -2.88
C GLY A 219 1.47 21.33 -2.54
N ARG A 220 0.98 20.52 -3.47
CA ARG A 220 -0.33 19.86 -3.35
C ARG A 220 -0.43 19.05 -2.08
N ARG A 221 -1.38 19.38 -1.19
CA ARG A 221 -1.62 18.65 0.08
C ARG A 221 -0.37 18.47 0.96
N GLY A 222 0.70 19.25 0.72
CA GLY A 222 1.98 19.17 1.43
C GLY A 222 3.06 18.30 0.78
N TYR A 223 2.86 17.80 -0.45
CA TYR A 223 3.91 17.12 -1.23
C TYR A 223 4.84 18.13 -1.88
N SER A 224 6.14 18.00 -1.64
CA SER A 224 7.19 18.84 -2.23
C SER A 224 8.51 18.07 -2.35
N VAL A 225 9.38 18.47 -3.27
CA VAL A 225 10.73 17.89 -3.42
C VAL A 225 11.55 18.04 -2.14
N GLU A 226 11.41 19.17 -1.43
CA GLU A 226 12.11 19.42 -0.17
C GLU A 226 11.70 18.40 0.89
N ARG A 227 10.40 18.12 0.98
CA ARG A 227 9.85 17.15 1.92
C ARG A 227 10.20 15.72 1.54
N TRP A 228 10.16 15.39 0.26
CA TRP A 228 10.64 14.10 -0.23
C TRP A 228 12.09 13.85 0.20
N ARG A 229 12.98 14.85 0.03
CA ARG A 229 14.38 14.77 0.48
C ARG A 229 14.51 14.65 2.00
N LEU A 230 13.65 15.34 2.76
CA LEU A 230 13.59 15.20 4.22
C LEU A 230 13.27 13.75 4.59
N TRP A 231 12.21 13.17 4.02
CA TRP A 231 11.79 11.80 4.30
C TRP A 231 12.87 10.79 3.96
N LYS A 232 13.50 10.92 2.78
CA LYS A 232 14.62 10.09 2.36
C LYS A 232 15.76 10.12 3.39
N ARG A 233 16.19 11.33 3.80
CA ARG A 233 17.22 11.50 4.83
C ARG A 233 16.84 10.84 6.16
N ARG A 234 15.58 10.94 6.58
CA ARG A 234 15.12 10.33 7.83
C ARG A 234 15.13 8.81 7.77
N PHE A 235 14.85 8.20 6.61
CA PHE A 235 15.01 6.77 6.43
C PHE A 235 16.50 6.36 6.43
N GLU A 236 17.38 7.15 5.81
CA GLU A 236 18.84 6.95 5.92
C GLU A 236 19.31 7.02 7.38
N ASP A 237 18.84 8.02 8.14
CA ASP A 237 19.11 8.14 9.57
C ASP A 237 18.61 6.91 10.35
N ALA A 238 17.44 6.36 10.00
CA ALA A 238 16.91 5.14 10.63
C ALA A 238 17.78 3.91 10.32
N VAL A 239 18.22 3.74 9.07
CA VAL A 239 19.15 2.67 8.65
C VAL A 239 20.43 2.73 9.48
N GLU A 240 20.99 3.92 9.63
CA GLU A 240 22.24 4.15 10.37
C GLU A 240 22.07 4.11 11.89
N GLY A 241 20.83 4.04 12.40
CA GLY A 241 20.54 4.04 13.83
C GLY A 241 20.71 5.41 14.49
N ARG A 242 20.59 6.49 13.72
CA ARG A 242 20.54 7.88 14.22
C ARG A 242 19.15 8.30 14.70
N VAL A 243 18.11 7.49 14.43
CA VAL A 243 16.73 7.71 14.90
C VAL A 243 16.36 6.65 15.93
N GLY A 244 16.13 7.08 17.18
CA GLY A 244 15.51 6.26 18.24
C GLY A 244 16.04 4.83 18.42
N ARG A 245 15.22 3.96 19.03
CA ARG A 245 15.44 2.51 19.02
C ARG A 245 14.62 1.91 17.88
N VAL A 246 15.28 1.69 16.75
CA VAL A 246 14.68 1.08 15.55
C VAL A 246 15.16 -0.37 15.41
N GLY A 247 14.22 -1.29 15.25
CA GLY A 247 14.46 -2.72 15.09
C GLY A 247 15.14 -3.07 13.77
N ARG A 248 15.70 -4.27 13.68
CA ARG A 248 16.40 -4.73 12.45
C ARG A 248 15.49 -4.75 11.23
N GLU A 249 14.23 -5.13 11.41
CA GLU A 249 13.28 -5.21 10.30
C GLU A 249 12.90 -3.82 9.77
N THR A 250 12.64 -2.87 10.66
CA THR A 250 12.39 -1.48 10.27
C THR A 250 13.61 -0.85 9.57
N LYS A 251 14.84 -1.15 10.01
CA LYS A 251 16.05 -0.73 9.27
C LYS A 251 16.09 -1.28 7.86
N ARG A 252 15.67 -2.54 7.67
CA ARG A 252 15.58 -3.18 6.36
C ARG A 252 14.52 -2.50 5.49
N LEU A 253 13.34 -2.21 6.05
CA LEU A 253 12.28 -1.47 5.37
C LEU A 253 12.72 -0.05 5.00
N ALA A 254 13.41 0.65 5.90
CA ALA A 254 13.96 1.98 5.62
C ALA A 254 14.97 1.95 4.48
N GLY A 255 15.88 0.97 4.46
CA GLY A 255 16.81 0.78 3.33
C GLY A 255 16.07 0.49 2.01
N ALA A 256 15.02 -0.33 2.04
CA ALA A 256 14.19 -0.59 0.87
C ALA A 256 13.42 0.66 0.40
N ALA A 257 12.93 1.48 1.33
CA ALA A 257 12.28 2.74 1.02
C ALA A 257 13.25 3.72 0.35
N VAL A 258 14.45 3.92 0.90
CA VAL A 258 15.49 4.78 0.30
C VAL A 258 15.83 4.32 -1.12
N ALA A 259 16.06 3.01 -1.32
CA ALA A 259 16.36 2.46 -2.63
C ALA A 259 15.22 2.67 -3.63
N ASN A 260 13.95 2.54 -3.19
CA ASN A 260 12.81 2.81 -4.06
C ASN A 260 12.71 4.30 -4.40
N MET A 261 12.94 5.19 -3.43
CA MET A 261 12.93 6.63 -3.64
C MET A 261 13.99 7.05 -4.68
N GLU A 262 15.22 6.53 -4.57
CA GLU A 262 16.29 6.73 -5.56
C GLU A 262 15.93 6.23 -6.95
N ALA A 263 15.34 5.04 -7.03
CA ALA A 263 14.92 4.46 -8.30
C ALA A 263 13.83 5.33 -8.98
N VAL A 264 12.88 5.83 -8.20
CA VAL A 264 11.80 6.70 -8.69
C VAL A 264 12.35 8.06 -9.16
N GLU A 265 13.27 8.67 -8.41
CA GLU A 265 14.00 9.90 -8.80
C GLU A 265 14.68 9.70 -10.17
N GLY A 266 15.50 8.64 -10.30
CA GLY A 266 16.26 8.36 -11.52
C GLY A 266 15.42 7.99 -12.74
N ARG A 267 14.25 7.37 -12.55
CA ARG A 267 13.31 7.08 -13.66
C ARG A 267 12.78 8.35 -14.30
N VAL A 268 12.50 9.39 -13.51
CA VAL A 268 11.98 10.67 -14.02
C VAL A 268 13.07 11.49 -14.69
N GLU A 269 14.30 11.47 -14.15
CA GLU A 269 15.46 12.14 -14.76
C GLU A 269 15.89 11.49 -16.10
N GLY A 270 15.57 10.21 -16.31
CA GLY A 270 15.85 9.45 -17.54
C GLY A 270 14.84 9.57 -18.69
N VAL A 271 13.70 10.27 -18.50
CA VAL A 271 12.60 10.36 -19.51
C VAL A 271 12.87 11.42 -20.61
N GLY A 272 14.11 11.90 -20.72
CA GLY A 272 14.51 12.89 -21.72
C GLY A 272 14.61 12.39 -23.17
N ARG A 273 15.19 11.22 -23.48
CA ARG A 273 15.52 10.88 -24.90
C ARG A 273 15.50 9.41 -25.34
N GLU A 274 15.58 8.41 -24.46
CA GLU A 274 15.81 7.00 -24.90
C GLU A 274 14.57 6.08 -24.81
N THR A 275 13.60 6.40 -23.95
CA THR A 275 12.50 5.48 -23.57
C THR A 275 11.42 5.28 -24.63
N LYS A 276 11.23 6.22 -25.57
CA LYS A 276 10.30 6.02 -26.70
C LYS A 276 10.77 4.96 -27.70
N ARG A 277 12.07 4.65 -27.74
CA ARG A 277 12.64 3.74 -28.73
C ARG A 277 12.75 2.29 -28.24
N LEU A 278 12.93 2.08 -26.93
CA LEU A 278 13.04 0.75 -26.33
C LEU A 278 11.68 0.17 -25.87
N ALA A 279 10.72 1.01 -25.46
CA ALA A 279 9.37 0.55 -25.12
C ALA A 279 8.64 -0.04 -26.36
N GLY A 280 8.87 0.50 -27.56
CA GLY A 280 8.32 -0.06 -28.80
C GLY A 280 8.95 -1.39 -29.23
N ALA A 281 10.16 -1.70 -28.77
CA ALA A 281 10.87 -2.93 -29.13
C ALA A 281 10.62 -4.08 -28.13
N ALA A 282 10.36 -3.77 -26.85
CA ALA A 282 10.07 -4.77 -25.82
C ALA A 282 8.64 -5.33 -25.94
N VAL A 283 7.65 -4.51 -26.28
CA VAL A 283 6.25 -4.95 -26.47
C VAL A 283 6.13 -5.90 -27.67
N ALA A 284 6.86 -5.64 -28.76
CA ALA A 284 6.86 -6.51 -29.94
C ALA A 284 7.53 -7.89 -29.71
N ASN A 285 8.42 -8.01 -28.73
CA ASN A 285 9.11 -9.27 -28.41
C ASN A 285 8.38 -10.13 -27.37
N MET A 286 7.51 -9.56 -26.52
CA MET A 286 6.69 -10.34 -25.59
C MET A 286 5.48 -10.99 -26.29
N GLU A 287 4.83 -10.29 -27.23
CA GLU A 287 3.70 -10.85 -28.01
C GLU A 287 4.14 -12.01 -28.92
N ALA A 288 5.41 -12.05 -29.35
CA ALA A 288 5.95 -13.12 -30.19
C ALA A 288 6.25 -14.42 -29.42
N VAL A 289 6.40 -14.36 -28.09
CA VAL A 289 6.72 -15.52 -27.24
C VAL A 289 5.45 -16.24 -26.75
N GLU A 290 4.30 -15.55 -26.68
CA GLU A 290 3.01 -16.17 -26.33
C GLU A 290 2.31 -16.89 -27.51
N ILE A 291 2.72 -16.64 -28.76
CA ILE A 291 2.12 -17.27 -29.96
C ILE A 291 2.79 -18.62 -30.31
N LEU A 292 3.97 -18.91 -29.78
CA LEU A 292 4.72 -20.13 -30.07
C LEU A 292 5.11 -20.85 -28.78
N GLY A 293 4.12 -21.47 -28.14
CA GLY A 293 4.34 -22.37 -27.02
C GLY A 293 5.03 -23.69 -27.42
N PRO A 294 5.39 -24.53 -26.44
CA PRO A 294 5.11 -25.96 -26.52
C PRO A 294 3.63 -26.26 -26.22
#